data_AF-A0A7R9YZ20-F1
#
_entry.id   AF-A0A7R9YZ20-F1
#
_cell.length_a   1.000
_cell.length_b   1.000
_cell.length_c   1.000
_cell.angle_alpha   90.00
_cell.angle_beta   90.00
_cell.angle_gamma   90.00
#
_symmetry.space_group_name_H-M   'P 1'
#
loop_
_entity.id
_entity.type
_entity.pdbx_description
1 polymer ?
#
loop_
_entity_poly.entity_id
_entity_poly.type
_entity_poly.pdbx_seq_one_letter_code
_entity_poly.pdbx_strand_id
1 'polypeptide(L)'
;EASSYLRQRRLSDDGLESQQQQFEQEELTGGDGVIEVWAGNLDQGKFAVVLFNRVAEAHSITAKWENLGIPSGLAMKARDVWLHKAIGTFAGNYTTVVEPHGVVAIELEPAFLE
;
A
#
# COMPACT_ATOMS: atom_id res chain seq x y z
N GLU A 1 -17.03 10.10 -13.83
CA GLU A 1 -16.76 10.66 -12.50
C GLU A 1 -17.28 9.66 -11.46
N ALA A 2 -16.41 8.76 -11.00
CA ALA A 2 -16.76 7.76 -9.99
C ALA A 2 -16.14 8.20 -8.66
N SER A 3 -17.01 8.60 -7.75
CA SER A 3 -16.70 9.15 -6.43
C SER A 3 -15.92 8.17 -5.57
N SER A 4 -14.75 8.61 -5.10
CA SER A 4 -13.93 8.00 -4.06
C SER A 4 -14.63 8.07 -2.70
N TYR A 5 -15.25 6.97 -2.26
CA TYR A 5 -15.87 6.86 -0.93
C TYR A 5 -14.96 6.11 0.04
N LEU A 6 -14.34 6.86 0.94
CA LEU A 6 -13.53 6.35 2.06
C LEU A 6 -14.43 5.67 3.09
N ARG A 7 -14.33 4.34 3.23
CA ARG A 7 -15.00 3.57 4.30
C ARG A 7 -13.97 3.06 5.31
N GLN A 8 -13.72 3.83 6.36
CA GLN A 8 -12.95 3.37 7.52
C GLN A 8 -13.79 2.37 8.31
N ARG A 9 -13.49 1.07 8.18
CA ARG A 9 -14.09 0.03 9.03
C ARG A 9 -13.21 -0.15 10.27
N ARG A 10 -13.59 0.52 11.37
CA ARG A 10 -13.01 0.30 12.70
C ARG A 10 -13.49 -1.07 13.21
N LEU A 11 -12.61 -2.06 13.27
CA LEU A 11 -12.82 -3.25 14.09
C LEU A 11 -12.09 -3.01 15.42
N SER A 12 -12.85 -2.86 16.50
CA SER A 12 -12.33 -2.99 17.86
C SER A 12 -13.40 -3.64 18.70
N ASP A 13 -13.06 -4.72 19.41
CA ASP A 13 -13.65 -4.93 20.74
C ASP A 13 -12.73 -5.59 21.77
N ASP A 14 -11.52 -6.03 21.39
CA ASP A 14 -10.53 -6.49 22.38
C ASP A 14 -9.35 -5.50 22.41
N GLY A 15 -9.30 -4.71 23.49
CA GLY A 15 -8.20 -3.80 23.77
C GLY A 15 -6.92 -4.59 24.03
N LEU A 16 -5.82 -4.11 23.44
CA LEU A 16 -4.46 -4.70 23.40
C LEU A 16 -4.23 -5.66 22.21
N GLU A 17 -4.11 -5.12 21.00
CA GLU A 17 -3.01 -5.40 20.05
C GLU A 17 -3.32 -4.89 18.64
N SER A 18 -2.27 -4.41 17.97
CA SER A 18 -2.16 -4.24 16.53
C SER A 18 -2.94 -3.08 15.90
N GLN A 19 -2.27 -1.92 15.83
CA GLN A 19 -2.54 -0.87 14.84
C GLN A 19 -2.26 -1.36 13.40
N GLN A 20 -2.92 -2.44 12.96
CA GLN A 20 -3.05 -2.77 11.54
C GLN A 20 -4.05 -1.79 10.95
N GLN A 21 -3.54 -0.59 10.69
CA GLN A 21 -4.31 0.53 10.23
C GLN A 21 -4.62 0.34 8.73
N GLN A 22 -5.70 -0.40 8.47
CA GLN A 22 -6.24 -0.73 7.16
C GLN A 22 -6.80 0.54 6.48
N PHE A 23 -6.04 1.15 5.56
CA PHE A 23 -6.50 2.33 4.81
C PHE A 23 -6.33 2.21 3.28
N GLU A 24 -7.49 2.37 2.64
CA GLU A 24 -7.83 2.83 1.27
C GLU A 24 -7.96 1.82 0.12
N GLN A 25 -9.23 1.70 -0.32
CA GLN A 25 -9.72 1.01 -1.51
C GLN A 25 -9.88 2.02 -2.66
N GLU A 26 -9.30 1.77 -3.83
CA GLU A 26 -9.72 2.38 -5.09
C GLU A 26 -10.51 1.30 -5.86
N GLU A 27 -11.84 1.31 -5.72
CA GLU A 27 -12.71 0.34 -6.41
C GLU A 27 -12.88 0.75 -7.89
N LEU A 28 -12.03 0.20 -8.76
CA LEU A 28 -12.25 0.23 -10.21
C LEU A 28 -13.01 -1.04 -10.60
N THR A 29 -14.34 -0.93 -10.77
CA THR A 29 -15.19 -2.07 -11.12
C THR A 29 -15.03 -2.43 -12.61
N GLY A 30 -14.33 -3.53 -12.89
CA GLY A 30 -14.27 -4.16 -14.20
C GLY A 30 -14.16 -5.67 -14.05
N GLY A 31 -15.31 -6.36 -13.98
CA GLY A 31 -15.41 -7.82 -13.82
C GLY A 31 -14.97 -8.35 -12.46
N ASP A 32 -15.86 -9.04 -11.74
CA ASP A 32 -15.67 -9.96 -10.59
C ASP A 32 -14.66 -9.62 -9.45
N GLY A 33 -14.06 -8.42 -9.38
CA GLY A 33 -13.02 -8.06 -8.40
C GLY A 33 -12.78 -6.56 -8.21
N VAL A 34 -11.89 -6.22 -7.27
CA VAL A 34 -11.51 -4.84 -6.90
C VAL A 34 -9.99 -4.69 -6.81
N ILE A 35 -9.48 -3.47 -7.01
CA ILE A 35 -8.08 -3.13 -6.75
C ILE A 35 -7.94 -2.72 -5.28
N GLU A 36 -6.92 -3.22 -4.58
CA GLU A 36 -6.72 -2.94 -3.16
C GLU A 36 -5.27 -2.54 -2.85
N VAL A 37 -5.12 -1.54 -1.98
CA VAL A 37 -3.84 -1.17 -1.35
C VAL A 37 -3.98 -1.41 0.14
N TRP A 38 -3.05 -2.15 0.70
CA TRP A 38 -2.98 -2.43 2.13
C TRP A 38 -1.66 -1.91 2.66
N ALA A 39 -1.68 -1.31 3.84
CA ALA A 39 -0.47 -0.94 4.53
C ALA A 39 -0.58 -1.18 6.03
N GLY A 40 0.58 -1.38 6.66
CA GLY A 40 0.69 -1.49 8.10
C GLY A 40 2.03 -1.00 8.57
N ASN A 41 2.03 -0.34 9.74
CA ASN A 41 3.26 0.02 10.43
C ASN A 41 4.02 -1.24 10.85
N LEU A 42 5.33 -1.22 10.65
CA LEU A 42 6.28 -2.15 11.24
C LEU A 42 7.00 -1.44 12.39
N ASP A 43 8.25 -1.79 12.63
CA ASP A 43 9.11 -1.12 13.59
C ASP A 43 9.84 0.09 12.98
N GLN A 44 10.32 0.99 13.84
CA GLN A 44 11.25 2.06 13.46
C GLN A 44 10.80 2.98 12.29
N GLY A 45 9.49 3.20 12.15
CA GLY A 45 8.93 4.03 11.07
C GLY A 45 8.92 3.35 9.70
N LYS A 46 9.13 2.03 9.66
CA LYS A 46 8.95 1.21 8.46
C LYS A 46 7.49 0.85 8.25
N PHE A 47 7.15 0.54 7.00
CA PHE A 47 5.81 0.13 6.60
C PHE A 47 5.89 -1.12 5.72
N ALA A 48 4.96 -2.05 5.93
CA ALA A 48 4.64 -3.04 4.92
C ALA A 48 3.52 -2.49 4.03
N VAL A 49 3.64 -2.65 2.72
CA VAL A 49 2.62 -2.25 1.74
C VAL A 49 2.36 -3.40 0.77
N VAL A 50 1.09 -3.71 0.53
CA VAL A 50 0.63 -4.74 -0.40
C VAL A 50 -0.30 -4.12 -1.43
N LEU A 51 0.00 -4.36 -2.70
CA LEU A 51 -0.81 -3.97 -3.85
C LEU A 51 -1.44 -5.23 -4.42
N PHE A 52 -2.77 -5.33 -4.35
CA PHE A 52 -3.50 -6.51 -4.80
C PHE A 52 -4.40 -6.17 -5.98
N ASN A 53 -4.10 -6.79 -7.13
CA ASN A 53 -4.98 -6.76 -8.28
C ASN A 53 -5.93 -7.96 -8.24
N ARG A 54 -7.23 -7.76 -7.98
CA ARG A 54 -8.21 -8.85 -7.98
C ARG A 54 -9.05 -8.93 -9.25
N VAL A 55 -8.78 -8.06 -10.24
CA VAL A 55 -9.47 -8.08 -11.53
C VAL A 55 -8.68 -8.91 -12.55
N ALA A 56 -9.33 -9.18 -13.69
CA ALA A 56 -8.79 -10.03 -14.76
C ALA A 56 -7.79 -9.31 -15.69
N GLU A 57 -7.56 -8.02 -15.50
CA GLU A 57 -6.68 -7.17 -16.32
C GLU A 57 -5.50 -6.65 -15.51
N ALA A 58 -4.34 -6.49 -16.15
CA ALA A 58 -3.19 -5.85 -15.50
C ALA A 58 -3.54 -4.39 -15.13
N HIS A 59 -3.15 -3.96 -13.95
CA HIS A 59 -3.48 -2.63 -13.46
C HIS A 59 -2.28 -1.91 -12.88
N SER A 60 -2.19 -0.60 -13.12
CA SER A 60 -1.20 0.26 -12.48
C SER A 60 -1.73 0.69 -11.12
N ILE A 61 -1.21 0.12 -10.04
CA ILE A 61 -1.66 0.39 -8.67
C ILE A 61 -0.67 1.33 -7.99
N THR A 62 -1.19 2.32 -7.27
CA THR A 62 -0.38 3.35 -6.59
C THR A 62 -0.62 3.34 -5.08
N ALA A 63 0.45 3.19 -4.31
CA ALA A 63 0.45 3.52 -2.88
C ALA A 63 0.90 4.98 -2.70
N LYS A 64 0.01 5.85 -2.22
CA LYS A 64 0.32 7.27 -1.93
C LYS A 64 0.61 7.43 -0.44
N TRP A 65 1.68 8.13 -0.09
CA TRP A 65 2.17 8.25 1.28
C TRP A 65 1.09 8.83 2.21
N GLU A 66 0.35 9.83 1.71
CA GLU A 66 -0.71 10.52 2.45
C GLU A 66 -1.82 9.55 2.90
N ASN A 67 -2.15 8.57 2.06
CA ASN A 67 -3.14 7.54 2.35
C ASN A 67 -2.62 6.52 3.38
N LEU A 68 -1.30 6.36 3.46
CA LEU A 68 -0.62 5.47 4.40
C LEU A 68 -0.28 6.16 5.74
N GLY A 69 -0.56 7.47 5.88
CA GLY A 69 -0.16 8.26 7.05
C GLY A 69 1.33 8.62 7.07
N ILE A 70 2.03 8.53 5.94
CA ILE A 70 3.43 8.93 5.77
C ILE A 70 3.45 10.38 5.24
N PRO A 71 4.34 11.27 5.75
CA PRO A 71 4.49 12.60 5.17
C PRO A 71 4.88 12.54 3.68
N SER A 72 4.17 13.24 2.80
CA SER A 72 4.38 13.13 1.34
C SER A 72 5.77 13.57 0.86
N GLY A 73 6.47 14.41 1.62
CA GLY A 73 7.85 14.79 1.35
C GLY A 73 8.91 13.79 1.84
N LEU A 74 8.53 12.75 2.56
CA LEU A 74 9.48 11.79 3.12
C LEU A 74 9.96 10.81 2.05
N ALA A 75 11.27 10.75 1.82
CA ALA A 75 11.88 9.74 0.99
C ALA A 75 11.89 8.40 1.73
N MET A 76 11.39 7.36 1.07
CA MET A 76 11.34 5.99 1.58
C MET A 76 12.12 5.07 0.63
N LYS A 77 13.06 4.28 1.15
CA LYS A 77 13.66 3.17 0.39
C LYS A 77 12.61 2.06 0.34
N ALA A 78 12.37 1.51 -0.84
CA ALA A 78 11.45 0.42 -1.06
C ALA A 78 12.24 -0.86 -1.36
N ARG A 79 11.78 -1.96 -0.76
CA ARG A 79 12.33 -3.30 -0.94
C ARG A 79 11.21 -4.26 -1.31
N ASP A 80 11.39 -5.00 -2.40
CA ASP A 80 10.51 -6.10 -2.77
C ASP A 80 10.70 -7.24 -1.76
N VAL A 81 9.60 -7.67 -1.13
CA VAL A 81 9.62 -8.70 -0.09
C VAL A 81 9.84 -10.09 -0.69
N TRP A 82 9.31 -10.35 -1.89
CA TRP A 82 9.40 -11.64 -2.55
C TRP A 82 10.79 -11.90 -3.12
N LEU A 83 11.38 -10.89 -3.78
CA LEU A 83 12.71 -10.96 -4.38
C LEU A 83 13.82 -10.61 -3.39
N HIS A 84 13.46 -10.20 -2.18
CA HIS A 84 14.37 -9.72 -1.15
C HIS A 84 15.31 -8.61 -1.64
N LYS A 85 14.85 -7.76 -2.55
CA LYS A 85 15.70 -6.85 -3.34
C LYS A 85 15.28 -5.40 -3.17
N ALA A 86 16.25 -4.51 -2.99
CA ALA A 86 16.01 -3.07 -3.05
C ALA A 86 15.57 -2.67 -4.46
N ILE A 87 14.43 -1.98 -4.56
CA ILE A 87 13.83 -1.56 -5.83
C ILE A 87 13.97 -0.06 -6.09
N GLY A 88 14.37 0.71 -5.07
CA GLY A 88 14.71 2.12 -5.22
C GLY A 88 14.35 2.96 -4.01
N THR A 89 14.48 4.27 -4.15
CA THR A 89 14.01 5.27 -3.18
C THR A 89 12.95 6.11 -3.85
N PHE A 90 11.82 6.30 -3.16
CA PHE A 90 10.64 6.98 -3.68
C PHE A 90 10.20 8.06 -2.69
N ALA A 91 9.52 9.10 -3.18
CA ALA A 91 8.94 10.14 -2.35
C ALA A 91 7.49 10.38 -2.77
N GLY A 92 6.59 10.48 -1.81
CA GLY A 92 5.17 10.78 -2.01
C GLY A 92 4.32 9.62 -2.54
N ASN A 93 4.83 8.76 -3.42
CA ASN A 93 4.12 7.58 -3.92
C ASN A 93 5.05 6.49 -4.50
N TYR A 94 4.50 5.28 -4.62
CA TYR A 94 5.08 4.13 -5.30
C TYR A 94 4.00 3.56 -6.21
N THR A 95 4.29 3.48 -7.50
CA THR A 95 3.38 2.95 -8.51
C THR A 95 4.05 1.79 -9.22
N THR A 96 3.32 0.70 -9.42
CA THR A 96 3.78 -0.40 -10.25
C THR A 96 2.61 -1.07 -10.96
N VAL A 97 2.92 -1.78 -12.03
CA VAL A 97 1.96 -2.65 -12.71
C VAL A 97 1.86 -3.96 -11.94
N VAL A 98 0.63 -4.36 -11.60
CA VAL A 98 0.33 -5.64 -10.99
C VAL A 98 -0.52 -6.44 -11.98
N GLU A 99 0.00 -7.59 -12.38
CA GLU A 99 -0.65 -8.51 -13.31
C GLU A 99 -2.02 -9.00 -12.77
N PRO A 100 -2.90 -9.53 -13.64
CA PRO A 100 -4.20 -10.07 -13.23
C PRO A 100 -4.08 -11.05 -12.06
N HIS A 101 -4.91 -10.90 -11.03
CA HIS A 101 -4.88 -11.70 -9.81
C HIS A 101 -3.51 -11.71 -9.08
N GLY A 102 -2.64 -10.75 -9.42
CA GLY A 102 -1.29 -10.63 -8.90
C GLY A 102 -1.21 -9.83 -7.60
N VAL A 103 -0.10 -10.02 -6.88
CA VAL A 103 0.20 -9.33 -5.63
C VAL A 103 1.64 -8.82 -5.66
N VAL A 104 1.82 -7.54 -5.33
CA VAL A 104 3.13 -6.96 -5.02
C VAL A 104 3.18 -6.65 -3.53
N ALA A 105 4.26 -7.04 -2.86
CA ALA A 105 4.51 -6.73 -1.46
C ALA A 105 5.86 -6.02 -1.34
N ILE A 106 5.86 -4.84 -0.72
CA ILE A 106 7.05 -4.05 -0.47
C ILE A 106 7.17 -3.67 1.00
N GLU A 107 8.40 -3.57 1.47
CA GLU A 107 8.76 -2.91 2.72
C GLU A 107 9.28 -1.50 2.38
N LEU A 108 8.76 -0.49 3.06
CA LEU A 108 9.22 0.88 3.00
C LEU A 108 9.98 1.21 4.28
N GLU A 109 11.18 1.77 4.15
CA GLU A 109 11.97 2.29 5.26
C GLU A 109 12.35 3.76 5.00
N PRO A 110 12.40 4.63 6.03
CA PRO A 110 12.84 6.01 5.84
C PRO A 110 14.25 6.09 5.25
N ALA A 111 14.41 6.85 4.18
CA ALA A 111 15.72 7.15 3.61
C ALA A 111 16.38 8.27 4.43
N PHE A 112 17.11 7.90 5.48
CA PHE A 112 17.99 8.85 6.14
C PHE A 112 19.14 9.23 5.20
N LEU A 113 19.49 10.52 5.16
CA LEU A 113 20.72 10.99 4.51
C LEU A 113 21.90 10.34 5.25
N GLU A 114 22.69 9.53 4.56
CA GLU A 114 24.02 9.12 5.04
C GLU A 114 25.03 10.27 4.88
#